data_AF-A0A3N4NTF7-F1
#
_entry.id   AF-A0A3N4NTF7-F1
#
_cell.length_a   1.000
_cell.length_b   1.000
_cell.length_c   1.000
_cell.angle_alpha   90.00
_cell.angle_beta   90.00
_cell.angle_gamma   90.00
#
_symmetry.space_group_name_H-M   'P 1'
#
loop_
_entity.id
_entity.type
_entity.pdbx_description
1 polymer ?
#
loop_
_entity_poly.entity_id
_entity_poly.type
_entity_poly.pdbx_seq_one_letter_code
_entity_poly.pdbx_strand_id
1 'polypeptide(L)'
;MSRTVRWILAIFLFVLLIAVRAFQKYLFYDPFIQYFASDFLAKPIPEYNIFKLFLSLLFRYLINTIISLVIIYVIFQKKGLVRFSVKFYTAAFIFLSFVYFILLQMEMLDGYLLTFYIRRFLIHPVFVLILVPSFYYQQKLVRQTKKL
;
A
#
# COMPACT_ATOMS: atom_id res chain seq x y z
N MET A 1 -0.88 -18.36 -20.28
CA MET A 1 -2.04 -17.43 -20.13
C MET A 1 -2.14 -16.56 -21.37
N SER A 2 -3.28 -16.58 -22.05
CA SER A 2 -3.52 -15.74 -23.24
C SER A 2 -3.47 -14.25 -22.86
N ARG A 3 -3.14 -13.39 -23.83
CA ARG A 3 -3.01 -11.95 -23.59
C ARG A 3 -4.32 -11.35 -23.07
N THR A 4 -5.46 -11.79 -23.60
CA THR A 4 -6.80 -11.33 -23.20
C THR A 4 -7.12 -11.67 -21.74
N VAL A 5 -6.93 -12.93 -21.33
CA VAL A 5 -7.18 -13.36 -19.95
C VAL A 5 -6.30 -12.60 -18.96
N ARG A 6 -5.08 -12.23 -19.37
CA ARG A 6 -4.17 -11.42 -18.55
C ARG A 6 -4.69 -10.04 -18.25
N TRP A 7 -5.17 -9.33 -19.26
CA TRP A 7 -5.69 -7.99 -19.07
C TRP A 7 -7.00 -8.00 -18.30
N ILE A 8 -7.89 -8.96 -18.57
CA ILE A 8 -9.13 -9.13 -17.80
C ILE A 8 -8.82 -9.36 -16.32
N LEU A 9 -7.90 -10.28 -16.00
CA LEU A 9 -7.53 -10.56 -14.61
C LEU A 9 -6.85 -9.37 -13.94
N ALA A 10 -5.98 -8.64 -14.65
CA ALA A 10 -5.35 -7.44 -14.12
C ALA A 10 -6.39 -6.36 -13.77
N ILE A 11 -7.35 -6.10 -14.67
CA ILE A 11 -8.44 -5.14 -14.44
C ILE A 11 -9.28 -5.56 -13.24
N PHE A 12 -9.67 -6.84 -13.17
CA PHE A 12 -10.42 -7.38 -12.04
C PHE A 12 -9.67 -7.18 -10.71
N LEU A 13 -8.36 -7.45 -10.65
CA LEU A 13 -7.55 -7.24 -9.45
C LEU A 13 -7.44 -5.75 -9.08
N PHE A 14 -7.37 -4.85 -10.06
CA PHE A 14 -7.43 -3.41 -9.80
C PHE A 14 -8.78 -2.98 -9.22
N VAL A 15 -9.89 -3.52 -9.72
CA VAL A 15 -11.22 -3.29 -9.15
C VAL A 15 -11.27 -3.81 -7.70
N LEU A 16 -10.66 -4.95 -7.42
CA LEU A 16 -10.58 -5.49 -6.06
C LEU A 16 -9.78 -4.56 -5.12
N LEU A 17 -8.66 -3.96 -5.59
CA LEU A 17 -7.95 -2.94 -4.82
C LEU A 17 -8.84 -1.72 -4.51
N ILE A 18 -9.64 -1.28 -5.48
CA ILE A 18 -10.60 -0.19 -5.29
C ILE A 18 -11.67 -0.59 -4.27
N ALA A 19 -12.17 -1.83 -4.32
CA ALA A 19 -13.14 -2.34 -3.36
C ALA A 19 -12.59 -2.34 -1.93
N VAL A 20 -11.35 -2.80 -1.72
CA VAL A 20 -10.68 -2.74 -0.40
C VAL A 20 -10.65 -1.30 0.14
N ARG A 21 -10.41 -0.32 -0.74
CA ARG A 21 -10.47 1.11 -0.38
C ARG A 21 -11.90 1.58 -0.08
N ALA A 22 -12.88 1.17 -0.88
CA ALA A 22 -14.27 1.59 -0.71
C ALA A 22 -14.87 1.10 0.61
N PHE A 23 -14.58 -0.16 0.98
CA PHE A 23 -15.07 -0.77 2.22
C PHE A 23 -14.19 -0.52 3.45
N GLN A 24 -13.18 0.35 3.34
CA GLN A 24 -12.18 0.54 4.40
C GLN A 24 -12.76 0.99 5.76
N LYS A 25 -13.89 1.71 5.75
CA LYS A 25 -14.58 2.23 6.95
C LYS A 25 -15.34 1.14 7.71
N TYR A 26 -15.78 0.10 7.00
CA TYR A 26 -16.59 -0.98 7.56
C TYR A 26 -15.76 -2.19 7.95
N LEU A 27 -14.66 -2.45 7.24
CA LEU A 27 -13.83 -3.65 7.42
C LEU A 27 -12.73 -3.50 8.47
N PHE A 28 -12.35 -2.27 8.83
CA PHE A 28 -11.13 -2.02 9.60
C PHE A 28 -11.34 -0.94 10.66
N TYR A 29 -10.70 -1.11 11.81
CA TYR A 29 -10.69 -0.12 12.88
C TYR A 29 -9.61 0.94 12.61
N ASP A 30 -10.03 2.19 12.36
CA ASP A 30 -9.13 3.31 12.11
C ASP A 30 -9.82 4.65 12.43
N PRO A 31 -9.67 5.17 13.67
CA PRO A 31 -10.29 6.44 14.09
C PRO A 31 -9.71 7.65 13.34
N PHE A 32 -8.50 7.51 12.78
CA PHE A 32 -7.84 8.57 12.02
C PHE A 32 -8.50 8.83 10.66
N ILE A 33 -9.33 7.91 10.13
CA ILE A 33 -10.10 8.17 8.90
C ILE A 33 -10.98 9.41 9.08
N GLN A 34 -11.71 9.49 10.20
CA GLN A 34 -12.63 10.60 10.45
C GLN A 34 -11.89 11.85 10.94
N TYR A 35 -10.84 11.67 11.74
CA TYR A 35 -10.00 12.77 12.22
C TYR A 35 -9.46 13.62 11.08
N PHE A 36 -8.74 12.99 10.13
CA PHE A 36 -8.14 13.68 8.98
C PHE A 36 -9.17 14.14 7.93
N ALA A 37 -10.44 13.71 8.03
CA ALA A 37 -11.53 14.19 7.18
C ALA A 37 -12.24 15.43 7.75
N SER A 38 -12.05 15.71 9.05
CA SER A 38 -12.58 16.88 9.75
C SER A 38 -11.51 17.97 9.90
N ASP A 39 -11.84 19.10 10.54
CA ASP A 39 -10.86 20.13 10.93
C ASP A 39 -9.87 19.58 11.98
N PHE A 40 -8.89 18.81 11.49
CA PHE A 40 -7.85 18.16 12.29
C PHE A 40 -6.91 19.16 12.98
N LEU A 41 -6.91 20.42 12.52
CA LEU A 41 -6.15 21.51 13.14
C LEU A 41 -6.80 22.03 14.44
N ALA A 42 -8.10 21.81 14.62
CA ALA A 42 -8.86 22.36 15.75
C ALA A 42 -9.29 21.30 16.77
N LYS A 43 -9.05 20.00 16.49
CA LYS A 43 -9.50 18.89 17.35
C LYS A 43 -8.32 18.10 17.92
N PRO A 44 -8.41 17.65 19.19
CA PRO A 44 -7.42 16.78 19.77
C PRO A 44 -7.39 15.42 19.05
N ILE A 45 -6.27 14.72 19.15
CA ILE A 45 -6.09 13.37 18.62
C ILE A 45 -7.17 12.46 19.24
N PRO A 46 -7.89 11.65 18.44
CA PRO A 46 -8.93 10.78 18.97
C PRO A 46 -8.32 9.69 19.84
N GLU A 47 -9.03 9.25 20.88
CA GLU A 47 -8.64 8.06 21.62
C GLU A 47 -8.64 6.83 20.69
N TYR A 48 -7.55 6.07 20.72
CA TYR A 48 -7.39 4.89 19.88
C TYR A 48 -6.76 3.73 20.66
N ASN A 49 -7.20 2.52 20.34
CA ASN A 49 -6.56 1.32 20.85
C ASN A 49 -5.41 0.91 19.92
N ILE A 50 -4.18 0.99 20.44
CA ILE A 50 -2.94 0.67 19.69
C ILE A 50 -3.01 -0.71 19.04
N PHE A 51 -3.43 -1.74 19.78
CA PHE A 51 -3.46 -3.12 19.30
C PHE A 51 -4.50 -3.31 18.18
N LYS A 52 -5.73 -2.82 18.37
CA LYS A 52 -6.78 -2.88 17.34
C LYS A 52 -6.40 -2.11 16.08
N LEU A 53 -5.74 -0.97 16.23
CA LEU A 53 -5.24 -0.16 15.13
C LEU A 53 -4.13 -0.89 14.37
N PHE A 54 -3.13 -1.42 15.07
CA PHE A 54 -2.04 -2.18 14.46
C PHE A 54 -2.55 -3.39 13.70
N LEU A 55 -3.44 -4.18 14.31
CA LEU A 55 -3.98 -5.39 13.68
C LEU A 55 -4.81 -5.05 12.43
N SER A 56 -5.64 -3.99 12.50
CA SER A 56 -6.39 -3.51 11.35
C SER A 56 -5.48 -3.00 10.23
N LEU A 57 -4.41 -2.29 10.58
CA LEU A 57 -3.40 -1.80 9.65
C LEU A 57 -2.64 -2.97 8.98
N LEU A 58 -2.25 -3.98 9.76
CA LEU A 58 -1.59 -5.19 9.29
C LEU A 58 -2.47 -5.95 8.29
N PHE A 59 -3.72 -6.24 8.64
CA PHE A 59 -4.63 -6.95 7.74
C PHE A 59 -4.88 -6.18 6.44
N ARG A 60 -5.10 -4.86 6.54
CA ARG A 60 -5.29 -4.01 5.36
C ARG A 60 -4.06 -4.01 4.46
N TYR A 61 -2.87 -3.86 5.06
CA TYR A 61 -1.61 -3.90 4.32
C TYR A 61 -1.39 -5.24 3.64
N LEU A 62 -1.66 -6.35 4.34
CA LEU A 62 -1.54 -7.70 3.81
C LEU A 62 -2.47 -7.95 2.62
N ILE A 63 -3.75 -7.59 2.73
CA ILE A 63 -4.71 -7.76 1.62
C ILE A 63 -4.25 -6.96 0.39
N ASN A 64 -3.89 -5.68 0.57
CA ASN A 64 -3.37 -4.85 -0.52
C ASN A 64 -2.09 -5.43 -1.12
N THR A 65 -1.18 -5.94 -0.29
CA THR A 65 0.08 -6.55 -0.71
C THR A 65 -0.16 -7.81 -1.52
N ILE A 66 -1.01 -8.73 -1.05
CA ILE A 66 -1.34 -9.97 -1.75
C ILE A 66 -1.91 -9.65 -3.13
N ILE A 67 -2.91 -8.78 -3.22
CA ILE A 67 -3.52 -8.39 -4.49
C ILE A 67 -2.47 -7.74 -5.40
N SER A 68 -1.63 -6.85 -4.87
CA SER A 68 -0.55 -6.18 -5.60
C SER A 68 0.49 -7.15 -6.16
N LEU A 69 0.89 -8.16 -5.38
CA LEU A 69 1.84 -9.19 -5.81
C LEU A 69 1.24 -10.05 -6.93
N VAL A 70 -0.05 -10.37 -6.84
CA VAL A 70 -0.76 -11.08 -7.92
C VAL A 70 -0.81 -10.20 -9.18
N ILE A 71 -1.10 -8.90 -9.07
CA ILE A 71 -1.05 -7.96 -10.21
C ILE A 71 0.33 -7.98 -10.87
N ILE A 72 1.40 -7.84 -10.08
CA ILE A 72 2.78 -7.87 -10.58
C ILE A 72 3.08 -9.19 -11.28
N TYR A 73 2.67 -10.32 -10.71
CA TYR A 73 2.83 -11.63 -11.34
C TYR A 73 2.05 -11.74 -12.65
N VAL A 74 0.78 -11.30 -12.67
CA VAL A 74 -0.09 -11.36 -13.84
C VAL A 74 0.49 -10.55 -14.99
N ILE A 75 0.93 -9.32 -14.72
CA ILE A 75 1.48 -8.40 -15.74
C ILE A 75 2.81 -8.92 -16.29
N PHE A 76 3.75 -9.28 -15.42
CA PHE A 76 5.13 -9.54 -15.83
C PHE A 76 5.50 -11.02 -15.98
N GLN A 77 4.75 -11.93 -15.35
CA GLN A 77 4.98 -13.39 -15.37
C GLN A 77 6.41 -13.78 -14.94
N LYS A 78 7.04 -12.97 -14.08
CA LYS A 78 8.41 -13.15 -13.62
C LYS A 78 8.46 -13.33 -12.11
N LYS A 79 8.74 -14.55 -11.65
CA LYS A 79 8.90 -14.88 -10.22
C LYS A 79 10.01 -14.06 -9.54
N GLY A 80 11.01 -13.60 -10.27
CA GLY A 80 12.07 -12.72 -9.75
C GLY A 80 11.53 -11.36 -9.26
N LEU A 81 10.65 -10.73 -10.04
CA LEU A 81 10.04 -9.43 -9.67
C LEU A 81 9.09 -9.58 -8.49
N VAL A 82 8.35 -10.69 -8.43
CA VAL A 82 7.47 -10.99 -7.28
C VAL A 82 8.30 -11.17 -6.02
N ARG A 83 9.39 -11.96 -6.05
CA ARG A 83 10.29 -12.15 -4.90
C ARG A 83 10.91 -10.84 -4.41
N PHE A 84 11.34 -9.98 -5.33
CA PHE A 84 11.81 -8.63 -4.97
C PHE A 84 10.70 -7.82 -4.31
N SER A 85 9.50 -7.83 -4.89
CA SER A 85 8.35 -7.09 -4.37
C SER A 85 8.00 -7.55 -2.96
N VAL A 86 7.94 -8.86 -2.69
CA VAL A 86 7.69 -9.39 -1.33
C VAL A 86 8.65 -8.77 -0.32
N LYS A 87 9.97 -8.80 -0.59
CA LYS A 87 10.97 -8.21 0.30
C LYS A 87 10.75 -6.71 0.49
N PHE A 88 10.47 -6.00 -0.60
CA PHE A 88 10.21 -4.56 -0.57
C PHE A 88 8.98 -4.21 0.28
N TYR A 89 7.84 -4.89 0.06
CA TYR A 89 6.62 -4.68 0.83
C TYR A 89 6.85 -5.01 2.32
N THR A 90 7.51 -6.12 2.65
CA THR A 90 7.81 -6.48 4.04
C THR A 90 8.68 -5.42 4.72
N ALA A 91 9.77 -4.99 4.08
CA ALA A 91 10.66 -3.97 4.63
C ALA A 91 9.93 -2.61 4.79
N ALA A 92 9.15 -2.21 3.79
CA ALA A 92 8.37 -0.97 3.82
C ALA A 92 7.33 -1.00 4.95
N PHE A 93 6.64 -2.13 5.16
CA PHE A 93 5.68 -2.27 6.25
C PHE A 93 6.34 -2.11 7.62
N ILE A 94 7.44 -2.82 7.88
CA ILE A 94 8.15 -2.75 9.16
C ILE A 94 8.62 -1.32 9.43
N PHE A 95 9.30 -0.71 8.45
CA PHE A 95 9.82 0.65 8.60
C PHE A 95 8.70 1.68 8.79
N LEU A 96 7.71 1.70 7.90
CA LEU A 96 6.65 2.71 7.93
C LEU A 96 5.72 2.53 9.13
N SER A 97 5.41 1.29 9.53
CA SER A 97 4.59 1.06 10.73
C SER A 97 5.33 1.53 11.98
N PHE A 98 6.62 1.22 12.11
CA PHE A 98 7.44 1.69 13.23
C PHE A 98 7.45 3.22 13.34
N VAL A 99 7.76 3.91 12.23
CA VAL A 99 7.75 5.37 12.18
C VAL A 99 6.35 5.91 12.48
N TYR A 100 5.30 5.30 11.92
CA TYR A 100 3.92 5.73 12.16
C TYR A 100 3.54 5.70 13.64
N PHE A 101 3.84 4.62 14.36
CA PHE A 101 3.51 4.52 15.78
C PHE A 101 4.33 5.45 16.67
N ILE A 102 5.60 5.73 16.31
CA ILE A 102 6.39 6.78 16.99
C ILE A 102 5.73 8.13 16.83
N LEU A 103 5.33 8.50 15.60
CA LEU A 103 4.68 9.78 15.34
C LEU A 103 3.34 9.91 16.05
N LEU A 104 2.60 8.81 16.23
CA LEU A 104 1.37 8.81 17.02
C LEU A 104 1.65 9.02 18.52
N GLN A 105 2.70 8.41 19.07
CA GLN A 105 3.08 8.60 20.48
C GLN A 105 3.60 10.01 20.79
N MET A 106 4.25 10.64 19.81
CA MET A 106 4.71 12.03 19.90
C MET A 106 3.61 13.03 19.54
N GLU A 107 2.34 12.64 19.60
CA GLU A 107 1.18 13.49 19.30
C GLU A 107 1.30 14.28 17.97
N MET A 108 2.01 13.75 16.99
CA MET A 108 2.30 14.42 15.71
C MET A 108 2.97 15.81 15.85
N LEU A 109 3.76 16.02 16.91
CA LEU A 109 4.45 17.28 17.24
C LEU A 109 5.21 17.91 16.05
N ASP A 110 5.82 17.09 15.19
CA ASP A 110 6.62 17.54 14.03
C ASP A 110 5.87 17.55 12.68
N GLY A 111 4.55 17.39 12.69
CA GLY A 111 3.71 17.68 11.54
C GLY A 111 2.70 16.59 11.16
N TYR A 112 1.42 16.94 11.26
CA TYR A 112 0.27 16.15 10.82
C TYR A 112 0.39 15.61 9.39
N LEU A 113 1.04 16.36 8.50
CA LEU A 113 1.23 15.95 7.11
C LEU A 113 2.08 14.70 6.99
N LEU A 114 3.18 14.58 7.74
CA LEU A 114 4.07 13.43 7.67
C LEU A 114 3.33 12.16 8.09
N THR A 115 2.68 12.18 9.25
CA THR A 115 1.87 11.08 9.77
C THR A 115 0.78 10.69 8.78
N PHE A 116 0.12 11.67 8.17
CA PHE A 116 -0.90 11.46 7.17
C PHE A 116 -0.38 10.79 5.90
N TYR A 117 0.77 11.22 5.38
CA TYR A 117 1.37 10.60 4.18
C TYR A 117 1.87 9.19 4.46
N ILE A 118 2.56 8.94 5.58
CA ILE A 118 3.00 7.59 5.98
C ILE A 118 1.80 6.65 6.09
N ARG A 119 0.73 7.12 6.74
CA ARG A 119 -0.53 6.39 6.86
C ARG A 119 -1.09 6.00 5.48
N ARG A 120 -1.04 6.89 4.49
CA ARG A 120 -1.51 6.59 3.12
C ARG A 120 -0.69 5.49 2.45
N PHE A 121 0.63 5.45 2.64
CA PHE A 121 1.48 4.37 2.11
C PHE A 121 1.17 3.00 2.73
N LEU A 122 0.76 2.98 4.00
CA LEU A 122 0.39 1.75 4.71
C LEU A 122 -1.04 1.28 4.38
N ILE A 123 -1.96 2.22 4.16
CA ILE A 123 -3.40 1.91 4.00
C ILE A 123 -3.78 1.69 2.54
N HIS A 124 -3.17 2.43 1.61
CA HIS A 124 -3.51 2.39 0.19
C HIS A 124 -2.47 1.61 -0.61
N PRO A 125 -2.88 0.99 -1.73
CA PRO A 125 -1.96 0.23 -2.59
C PRO A 125 -1.10 1.18 -3.46
N VAL A 126 -0.37 2.10 -2.84
CA VAL A 126 0.48 3.08 -3.55
C VAL A 126 1.69 2.38 -4.18
N PHE A 127 2.27 1.40 -3.48
CA PHE A 127 3.45 0.70 -3.94
C PHE A 127 3.27 -0.02 -5.27
N VAL A 128 2.10 -0.61 -5.56
CA VAL A 128 1.89 -1.28 -6.85
C VAL A 128 1.86 -0.28 -8.00
N LEU A 129 1.32 0.92 -7.76
CA LEU A 129 1.29 2.00 -8.75
C LEU A 129 2.69 2.50 -9.09
N ILE A 130 3.65 2.37 -8.16
CA ILE A 130 5.06 2.72 -8.36
C ILE A 130 5.82 1.55 -8.99
N LEU A 131 5.69 0.35 -8.43
CA LEU A 131 6.48 -0.83 -8.83
C LEU A 131 6.16 -1.28 -10.26
N VAL A 132 4.89 -1.22 -10.69
CA VAL A 132 4.49 -1.63 -12.04
C VAL A 132 5.22 -0.81 -13.12
N PRO A 133 5.14 0.54 -13.16
CA PRO A 133 5.88 1.32 -14.14
C PRO A 133 7.40 1.17 -13.99
N SER A 134 7.93 1.08 -12.76
CA SER A 134 9.37 0.86 -12.54
C SER A 134 9.86 -0.46 -13.16
N PHE A 135 9.15 -1.56 -12.95
CA PHE A 135 9.50 -2.85 -13.56
C PHE A 135 9.32 -2.87 -15.08
N TYR A 136 8.31 -2.16 -15.58
CA TYR A 136 8.13 -2.00 -17.02
C TYR A 136 9.32 -1.29 -17.66
N TYR A 137 9.75 -0.18 -17.07
CA TYR A 137 10.91 0.59 -17.54
C TYR A 137 12.21 -0.22 -17.45
N GLN A 138 12.44 -0.90 -16.32
CA GLN A 138 13.59 -1.77 -16.13
C GLN A 138 13.69 -2.85 -17.23
N GLN A 139 12.57 -3.48 -17.59
CA GLN A 139 12.56 -4.48 -18.65
C GLN A 139 12.80 -3.90 -20.04
N LYS A 140 12.34 -2.67 -20.29
CA LYS A 140 12.60 -1.98 -21.56
C LYS A 140 14.10 -1.69 -21.71
N LEU A 141 14.75 -1.19 -20.67
CA LEU A 141 16.20 -0.91 -20.67
C LEU A 141 17.03 -2.17 -20.91
N VAL A 142 16.77 -3.25 -20.15
CA VAL A 142 17.49 -4.53 -20.31
C VAL A 142 17.36 -5.11 -21.73
N ARG A 143 16.20 -4.89 -22.39
CA ARG A 143 16.00 -5.32 -23.79
C ARG A 143 16.78 -4.49 -24.79
N GLN A 144 17.02 -3.20 -24.51
CA GLN A 144 17.81 -2.33 -25.39
C GLN A 144 19.30 -2.67 -25.30
N THR A 145 19.84 -2.88 -24.10
CA THR A 145 21.25 -3.25 -23.91
C THR A 145 21.61 -4.59 -24.53
N LYS A 146 20.69 -5.56 -24.57
CA LYS A 146 20.91 -6.87 -25.25
C LYS A 146 20.84 -6.81 -26.78
N LYS A 147 20.45 -5.67 -27.35
CA LYS A 147 20.35 -5.45 -28.80
C LYS A 147 21.53 -4.67 -29.37
N LEU A 148 22.33 -4.02 -28.52
CA LEU A 148 23.68 -3.55 -28.84
C LEU A 148 24.67 -4.70 -28.63
#